data_AF-A0A2V8P2K4-F1
#
_entry.id   AF-A0A2V8P2K4-F1
#
_cell.length_a   1.000
_cell.length_b   1.000
_cell.length_c   1.000
_cell.angle_alpha   90.00
_cell.angle_beta   90.00
_cell.angle_gamma   90.00
#
_symmetry.space_group_name_H-M   'P 1'
#
loop_
_entity.id
_entity.type
_entity.pdbx_description
1 polymer ?
#
loop_
_entity_poly.entity_id
_entity_poly.type
_entity_poly.pdbx_seq_one_letter_code
_entity_poly.pdbx_strand_id
1 'polypeptide(L)'
;MLSEDITGKLTRLSEVVEGNEVSRTSSQPALLPRDASRQNPAWDLLHAPKNYLALISAQALGSLLSFSSVWLATRYLGPAGYGGVVALITAAQIAMMVAVSWTSISVARYGCEEFVRTGQIASTFWTRLIILAPNLLVVLATAPFWLPRLAGILNLPPNSTWLVLALLLVNVWWIHIQQALQGAKLMRSQGWLLTLERALILLVLSYLALSGSISVWNVSWLYVLGPAGA
;
A
#
# COMPACT_ATOMS: atom_id res chain seq x y z
N MET A 1 74.25 -3.81 21.44
CA MET A 1 73.31 -4.58 20.59
C MET A 1 71.83 -4.38 20.90
N LEU A 2 71.43 -3.71 22.00
CA LEU A 2 70.01 -3.44 22.33
C LEU A 2 69.53 -2.01 21.97
N SER A 3 70.43 -1.14 21.50
CA SER A 3 70.11 0.27 21.25
C SER A 3 69.62 0.56 19.83
N GLU A 4 69.96 -0.26 18.83
CA GLU A 4 69.59 -0.01 17.43
C GLU A 4 68.18 -0.49 17.08
N ASP A 5 67.64 -1.44 17.84
CA ASP A 5 66.32 -2.04 17.57
C ASP A 5 65.15 -1.15 18.04
N ILE A 6 65.39 -0.26 19.01
CA ILE A 6 64.37 0.67 19.52
C ILE A 6 64.23 1.87 18.58
N THR A 7 65.33 2.37 18.02
CA THR A 7 65.32 3.54 17.14
C THR A 7 64.54 3.24 15.86
N GLY A 8 64.74 2.06 15.26
CA GLY A 8 64.01 1.65 14.05
C GLY A 8 62.50 1.43 14.25
N LYS A 9 62.07 1.02 15.45
CA LYS A 9 60.65 0.91 15.79
C LYS A 9 59.97 2.26 15.96
N LEU A 10 60.67 3.26 16.49
CA LEU A 10 60.13 4.61 16.67
C LEU A 10 59.96 5.34 15.33
N THR A 11 60.89 5.16 14.37
CA THR A 11 60.78 5.75 13.03
C THR A 11 59.60 5.18 12.24
N ARG A 12 59.32 3.87 12.39
CA ARG A 12 58.14 3.24 11.76
C ARG A 12 56.83 3.71 12.38
N LEU A 13 56.81 4.04 13.67
CA LEU A 13 55.61 4.55 14.33
C LEU A 13 55.32 6.01 13.94
N SER A 14 56.35 6.84 13.73
CA SER A 14 56.14 8.21 13.23
C SER A 14 55.60 8.23 11.80
N GLU A 15 56.12 7.38 10.90
CA GLU A 15 55.59 7.28 9.52
C GLU A 15 54.14 6.79 9.47
N VAL A 16 53.76 5.85 10.34
CA VAL A 16 52.37 5.34 10.42
C VAL A 16 51.42 6.39 10.99
N VAL A 17 51.88 7.24 11.92
CA VAL A 17 51.05 8.32 12.49
C VAL A 17 50.92 9.49 11.51
N GLU A 18 51.99 9.92 10.83
CA GLU A 18 51.92 10.96 9.80
C GLU A 18 51.08 10.52 8.59
N GLY A 19 51.17 9.26 8.17
CA GLY A 19 50.30 8.69 7.14
C GLY A 19 48.82 8.69 7.52
N ASN A 20 48.51 8.58 8.82
CA ASN A 20 47.13 8.59 9.33
C ASN A 20 46.56 10.01 9.53
N GLU A 21 47.41 11.01 9.77
CA GLU A 21 46.97 12.41 9.90
C GLU A 21 46.76 13.09 8.54
N VAL A 22 47.59 12.79 7.54
CA VAL A 22 47.40 13.30 6.17
C VAL A 22 46.15 12.71 5.51
N SER A 23 45.68 11.55 5.97
CA SER A 23 44.43 10.95 5.50
C SER A 23 43.17 11.47 6.22
N ARG A 24 43.30 12.29 7.28
CA ARG A 24 42.17 12.84 8.06
C ARG A 24 41.73 14.26 7.64
N THR A 25 42.46 14.93 6.75
CA THR A 25 42.14 16.30 6.31
C THR A 25 41.42 16.39 4.96
N SER A 26 40.92 15.26 4.43
CA SER A 26 39.91 15.27 3.35
C SER A 26 38.50 15.09 3.90
N SER A 27 38.15 15.86 4.93
CA SER A 27 36.75 16.21 5.17
C SER A 27 36.29 17.19 4.08
N GLN A 28 36.33 16.74 2.82
CA GLN A 28 35.41 17.23 1.81
C GLN A 28 34.02 16.98 2.41
N PRO A 29 33.16 18.00 2.58
CA PRO A 29 31.76 17.73 2.82
C PRO A 29 31.34 16.83 1.67
N ALA A 30 31.02 15.57 1.97
CA ALA A 30 30.66 14.58 0.98
C ALA A 30 29.54 15.19 0.13
N LEU A 31 29.91 15.70 -1.04
CA LEU A 31 28.99 16.23 -2.01
C LEU A 31 28.12 15.03 -2.35
N LEU A 32 26.88 15.05 -1.83
CA LEU A 32 25.87 14.06 -2.11
C LEU A 32 25.91 13.80 -3.62
N PRO A 33 26.09 12.54 -4.07
CA PRO A 33 26.21 12.24 -5.48
C PRO A 33 25.07 12.91 -6.26
N ARG A 34 25.43 13.68 -7.27
CA ARG A 34 24.53 14.50 -8.10
C ARG A 34 23.49 13.68 -8.87
N ASP A 35 23.58 12.35 -8.81
CA ASP A 35 22.64 11.42 -9.41
C ASP A 35 21.71 10.84 -8.33
N ALA A 36 20.75 11.66 -7.89
CA ALA A 36 19.66 11.26 -7.00
C ALA A 36 18.62 10.41 -7.75
N SER A 37 19.05 9.33 -8.38
CA SER A 37 18.12 8.34 -8.93
C SER A 37 17.39 7.65 -7.77
N ARG A 38 16.09 7.38 -7.92
CA ARG A 38 15.27 6.68 -6.89
C ARG A 38 15.76 5.27 -6.55
N GLN A 39 16.70 4.75 -7.35
CA GLN A 39 17.31 3.44 -7.17
C GLN A 39 18.40 3.46 -6.09
N ASN A 40 19.00 4.62 -5.81
CA ASN A 40 20.11 4.73 -4.86
C ASN A 40 19.62 4.67 -3.40
N PRO A 41 20.25 3.87 -2.51
CA PRO A 41 19.96 3.88 -1.06
C PRO A 41 20.06 5.27 -0.41
N ALA A 42 20.95 6.14 -0.90
CA ALA A 42 21.07 7.52 -0.40
C ALA A 42 19.78 8.34 -0.63
N TRP A 43 19.04 8.04 -1.71
CA TRP A 43 17.75 8.67 -1.97
C TRP A 43 16.73 8.32 -0.89
N ASP A 44 16.72 7.06 -0.43
CA ASP A 44 15.81 6.58 0.61
C ASP A 44 16.09 7.29 1.94
N LEU A 45 17.34 7.44 2.35
CA LEU A 45 17.68 8.15 3.60
C LEU A 45 17.21 9.61 3.59
N LEU A 46 17.33 10.29 2.45
CA LEU A 46 16.92 11.70 2.30
C LEU A 46 15.40 11.88 2.20
N HIS A 47 14.70 10.94 1.54
CA HIS A 47 13.27 11.10 1.22
C HIS A 47 12.33 10.26 2.08
N ALA A 48 12.81 9.25 2.81
CA ALA A 48 11.97 8.37 3.62
C ALA A 48 11.13 9.13 4.65
N PRO A 49 11.67 10.09 5.45
CA PRO A 49 10.85 10.83 6.41
C PRO A 49 9.72 11.61 5.74
N LYS A 50 10.02 12.28 4.63
CA LYS A 50 9.04 13.06 3.86
C LYS A 50 7.97 12.17 3.23
N ASN A 51 8.36 11.04 2.64
CA ASN A 51 7.44 10.09 2.03
C ASN A 51 6.55 9.42 3.08
N TYR A 52 7.11 9.06 4.23
CA TYR A 52 6.40 8.46 5.34
C TYR A 52 5.39 9.44 5.96
N LEU A 53 5.81 10.68 6.24
CA LEU A 53 4.90 11.73 6.72
C LEU A 53 3.78 12.03 5.72
N ALA A 54 4.09 12.09 4.42
CA ALA A 54 3.09 12.29 3.39
C ALA A 54 2.10 11.13 3.29
N LEU A 55 2.57 9.89 3.45
CA LEU A 55 1.70 8.72 3.46
C LEU A 55 0.78 8.72 4.70
N ILE A 56 1.34 8.98 5.89
CA ILE A 56 0.54 9.04 7.12
C ILE A 56 -0.49 10.17 7.06
N SER A 57 -0.11 11.36 6.60
CA SER A 57 -1.05 12.47 6.51
C SER A 57 -2.18 12.19 5.52
N ALA A 58 -1.86 11.57 4.39
CA ALA A 58 -2.85 11.09 3.42
C ALA A 58 -3.78 10.02 4.01
N GLN A 59 -3.25 9.08 4.80
CA GLN A 59 -4.04 8.07 5.49
C GLN A 59 -4.93 8.67 6.59
N ALA A 60 -4.42 9.62 7.37
CA ALA A 60 -5.19 10.33 8.39
C ALA A 60 -6.35 11.11 7.75
N LEU A 61 -6.08 11.86 6.68
CA LEU A 61 -7.12 12.55 5.91
C LEU A 61 -8.11 11.57 5.29
N GLY A 62 -7.63 10.48 4.68
CA GLY A 62 -8.48 9.42 4.14
C GLY A 62 -9.38 8.79 5.20
N SER A 63 -8.89 8.64 6.43
CA SER A 63 -9.66 8.10 7.57
C SER A 63 -10.76 9.06 8.00
N LEU A 64 -10.49 10.37 8.05
CA LEU A 64 -11.50 11.40 8.32
C LEU A 64 -12.58 11.43 7.23
N LEU A 65 -12.19 11.36 5.95
CA LEU A 65 -13.14 11.29 4.83
C LEU A 65 -14.00 10.02 4.87
N SER A 66 -13.39 8.89 5.24
CA SER A 66 -14.11 7.62 5.43
C SER A 66 -15.12 7.72 6.58
N PHE A 67 -14.72 8.30 7.71
CA PHE A 67 -15.60 8.55 8.84
C PHE A 67 -16.79 9.43 8.46
N SER A 68 -16.55 10.54 7.75
CA SER A 68 -17.61 11.40 7.23
C SER A 68 -18.56 10.67 6.29
N SER A 69 -18.02 9.78 5.44
CA SER A 69 -18.82 8.96 4.52
C SER A 69 -19.71 7.98 5.28
N VAL A 70 -19.15 7.30 6.29
CA VAL A 70 -19.89 6.38 7.17
C VAL A 70 -21.00 7.12 7.93
N TRP A 71 -20.67 8.27 8.52
CA TRP A 71 -21.62 9.10 9.26
C TRP A 71 -22.79 9.54 8.37
N LEU A 72 -22.48 10.03 7.16
CA LEU A 72 -23.48 10.46 6.19
C LEU A 72 -24.35 9.29 5.73
N ALA A 73 -23.74 8.17 5.32
CA ALA A 73 -24.49 6.99 4.89
C ALA A 73 -25.43 6.47 6.00
N THR A 74 -24.96 6.43 7.25
CA THR A 74 -25.74 5.98 8.40
C THR A 74 -26.88 6.94 8.72
N ARG A 75 -26.65 8.25 8.62
CA ARG A 75 -27.67 9.29 8.89
C ARG A 75 -28.88 9.19 7.96
N TYR A 76 -28.65 8.77 6.70
CA TYR A 76 -29.68 8.69 5.67
C TYR A 76 -30.27 7.29 5.46
N LEU A 77 -29.46 6.23 5.50
CA LEU A 77 -29.95 4.85 5.36
C LEU A 77 -30.51 4.27 6.67
N GLY A 78 -30.19 4.91 7.80
CA GLY A 78 -30.40 4.36 9.12
C GLY A 78 -29.44 3.19 9.44
N PRO A 79 -29.45 2.72 10.70
CA PRO A 79 -28.55 1.65 11.15
C PRO A 79 -28.76 0.33 10.40
N ALA A 80 -30.02 -0.04 10.13
CA ALA A 80 -30.35 -1.27 9.42
C ALA A 80 -29.87 -1.25 7.95
N GLY A 81 -30.10 -0.13 7.25
CA GLY A 81 -29.69 0.02 5.86
C GLY A 81 -28.18 0.05 5.70
N TYR A 82 -27.48 0.80 6.55
CA TYR A 82 -26.01 0.84 6.53
C TYR A 82 -25.37 -0.48 6.99
N GLY A 83 -25.99 -1.18 7.94
CA GLY A 83 -25.55 -2.51 8.38
C GLY A 83 -25.45 -3.52 7.23
N GLY A 84 -26.40 -3.48 6.28
CA GLY A 84 -26.34 -4.31 5.07
C GLY A 84 -25.13 -3.98 4.16
N VAL A 85 -24.80 -2.69 4.00
CA VAL A 85 -23.61 -2.26 3.25
C VAL A 85 -22.33 -2.74 3.93
N VAL A 86 -22.23 -2.58 5.25
CA VAL A 86 -21.08 -3.06 6.02
C VAL A 86 -20.94 -4.57 5.92
N ALA A 87 -22.04 -5.32 6.03
CA ALA A 87 -22.04 -6.76 5.89
C ALA A 87 -21.47 -7.22 4.53
N LEU A 88 -21.82 -6.52 3.44
CA LEU A 88 -21.24 -6.77 2.10
C LEU A 88 -19.73 -6.52 2.07
N ILE A 89 -19.30 -5.39 2.61
CA ILE A 89 -17.87 -5.03 2.70
C ILE A 89 -17.13 -6.09 3.51
N THR A 90 -17.64 -6.44 4.70
CA THR A 90 -17.05 -7.47 5.58
C THR A 90 -16.96 -8.82 4.88
N ALA A 91 -18.01 -9.25 4.17
CA ALA A 91 -18.00 -10.51 3.43
C ALA A 91 -16.87 -10.56 2.39
N ALA A 92 -16.71 -9.47 1.61
CA ALA A 92 -15.64 -9.36 0.62
C ALA A 92 -14.25 -9.32 1.28
N GLN A 93 -14.10 -8.61 2.40
CA GLN A 93 -12.84 -8.53 3.14
C GLN A 93 -12.41 -9.87 3.74
N ILE A 94 -13.35 -10.67 4.26
CA ILE A 94 -13.05 -12.03 4.75
C ILE A 94 -12.51 -12.89 3.59
N ALA A 95 -13.20 -12.87 2.45
CA ALA A 95 -12.75 -13.61 1.27
C ALA A 95 -11.37 -13.13 0.80
N MET A 96 -11.13 -11.83 0.77
CA MET A 96 -9.85 -11.22 0.39
C MET A 96 -8.71 -11.60 1.35
N MET A 97 -8.97 -11.62 2.65
CA MET A 97 -7.98 -11.98 3.68
C MET A 97 -7.49 -13.41 3.51
N VAL A 98 -8.40 -14.35 3.25
CA VAL A 98 -8.07 -15.77 3.03
C VAL A 98 -7.40 -15.97 1.67
N ALA A 99 -7.94 -15.36 0.62
CA ALA A 99 -7.51 -15.61 -0.75
C ALA A 99 -6.20 -14.89 -1.12
N VAL A 100 -6.07 -13.60 -0.81
CA VAL A 100 -5.13 -12.71 -1.50
C VAL A 100 -4.09 -12.09 -0.58
N SER A 101 -4.44 -11.79 0.67
CA SER A 101 -3.59 -10.99 1.55
C SER A 101 -2.21 -11.62 1.81
N TRP A 102 -2.11 -12.95 1.86
CA TRP A 102 -0.85 -13.65 2.16
C TRP A 102 0.23 -13.50 1.07
N THR A 103 -0.14 -13.23 -0.18
CA THR A 103 0.83 -12.95 -1.27
C THR A 103 1.12 -11.46 -1.46
N SER A 104 0.36 -10.59 -0.80
CA SER A 104 0.41 -9.15 -1.11
C SER A 104 1.71 -8.49 -0.62
N ILE A 105 2.20 -8.87 0.56
CA ILE A 105 3.34 -8.23 1.21
C ILE A 105 4.68 -8.54 0.53
N SER A 106 4.77 -9.69 -0.16
CA SER A 106 6.00 -10.10 -0.86
C SER A 106 6.31 -9.16 -2.03
N VAL A 107 5.30 -8.55 -2.66
CA VAL A 107 5.50 -7.64 -3.79
C VAL A 107 6.10 -6.31 -3.38
N ALA A 108 5.74 -5.76 -2.22
CA ALA A 108 6.39 -4.54 -1.74
C ALA A 108 7.89 -4.80 -1.49
N ARG A 109 8.23 -5.94 -0.90
CA ARG A 109 9.62 -6.32 -0.61
C ARG A 109 10.42 -6.64 -1.88
N TYR A 110 10.02 -7.67 -2.62
CA TYR A 110 10.75 -8.11 -3.82
C TYR A 110 10.68 -7.08 -4.95
N GLY A 111 9.59 -6.31 -5.02
CA GLY A 111 9.47 -5.22 -5.97
C GLY A 111 10.45 -4.10 -5.70
N CYS A 112 10.72 -3.78 -4.42
CA CYS A 112 11.74 -2.79 -4.08
C CYS A 112 13.15 -3.28 -4.44
N GLU A 113 13.46 -4.55 -4.15
CA GLU A 113 14.74 -5.18 -4.53
C GLU A 113 14.93 -5.18 -6.06
N GLU A 114 13.90 -5.55 -6.83
CA GLU A 114 13.92 -5.50 -8.29
C GLU A 114 14.08 -4.06 -8.80
N PHE A 115 13.32 -3.11 -8.24
CA PHE A 115 13.34 -1.71 -8.64
C PHE A 115 14.71 -1.06 -8.44
N VAL A 116 15.39 -1.36 -7.33
CA VAL A 116 16.76 -0.89 -7.07
C VAL A 116 17.75 -1.45 -8.10
N ARG A 117 17.56 -2.71 -8.52
CA ARG A 117 18.47 -3.36 -9.48
C ARG A 117 18.23 -2.98 -10.94
N THR A 118 16.97 -2.87 -11.37
CA THR A 118 16.60 -2.77 -12.79
C THR A 118 15.86 -1.47 -13.13
N GLY A 119 15.39 -0.72 -12.13
CA GLY A 119 14.50 0.43 -12.32
C GLY A 119 13.06 0.08 -12.66
N GLN A 120 12.71 -1.21 -12.69
CA GLN A 120 11.39 -1.73 -13.04
C GLN A 120 10.93 -2.75 -12.00
N ILE A 121 9.62 -3.02 -11.97
CA ILE A 121 9.01 -4.05 -11.10
C ILE A 121 8.26 -5.11 -11.90
N ALA A 122 8.56 -5.23 -13.20
CA ALA A 122 7.78 -6.02 -14.12
C ALA A 122 7.78 -7.51 -13.73
N SER A 123 8.95 -8.06 -13.36
CA SER A 123 9.06 -9.48 -13.02
C SER A 123 8.24 -9.80 -11.77
N THR A 124 8.38 -9.01 -10.71
CA THR A 124 7.63 -9.20 -9.46
C THR A 124 6.13 -8.99 -9.67
N PHE A 125 5.74 -7.99 -10.46
CA PHE A 125 4.34 -7.69 -10.78
C PHE A 125 3.67 -8.88 -11.50
N TRP A 126 4.27 -9.32 -12.62
CA TRP A 126 3.72 -10.42 -13.42
C TRP A 126 3.77 -11.76 -12.67
N THR A 127 4.81 -12.01 -11.88
CA THR A 127 4.90 -13.22 -11.04
C THR A 127 3.74 -13.29 -10.05
N ARG A 128 3.44 -12.19 -9.35
CA ARG A 128 2.26 -12.17 -8.47
C ARG A 128 0.97 -12.34 -9.26
N LEU A 129 0.83 -11.72 -10.44
CA LEU A 129 -0.39 -11.86 -11.24
C LEU A 129 -0.63 -13.33 -11.65
N ILE A 130 0.43 -14.05 -12.03
CA ILE A 130 0.36 -15.49 -12.37
C ILE A 130 -0.02 -16.35 -11.17
N ILE A 131 0.35 -15.96 -9.94
CA ILE A 131 -0.07 -16.65 -8.71
C ILE A 131 -1.50 -16.25 -8.31
N LEU A 132 -1.84 -14.97 -8.47
CA LEU A 132 -3.10 -14.37 -8.06
C LEU A 132 -4.27 -14.86 -8.92
N ALA A 133 -4.10 -14.94 -10.24
CA ALA A 133 -5.13 -15.35 -11.17
C ALA A 133 -5.71 -16.75 -10.91
N PRO A 134 -4.91 -17.84 -10.79
CA PRO A 134 -5.43 -19.17 -10.50
C PRO A 134 -6.05 -19.25 -9.10
N ASN A 135 -5.47 -18.57 -8.11
CA ASN A 135 -6.04 -18.52 -6.76
C ASN A 135 -7.41 -17.84 -6.76
N LEU A 136 -7.53 -16.70 -7.43
CA LEU A 136 -8.81 -16.01 -7.61
C LEU A 136 -9.83 -16.88 -8.35
N LEU A 137 -9.40 -17.60 -9.38
CA LEU A 137 -10.25 -18.54 -10.10
C LEU A 137 -10.78 -19.66 -9.19
N VAL A 138 -9.94 -20.22 -8.32
CA VAL A 138 -10.36 -21.22 -7.31
C VAL A 138 -11.38 -20.62 -6.34
N VAL A 139 -11.16 -19.40 -5.85
CA VAL A 139 -12.08 -18.72 -4.91
C VAL A 139 -13.43 -18.46 -5.56
N LEU A 140 -13.45 -18.00 -6.81
CA LEU A 140 -14.67 -17.79 -7.58
C LEU A 140 -15.38 -19.11 -7.91
N ALA A 141 -14.64 -20.14 -8.34
CA ALA A 141 -15.20 -21.45 -8.66
C ALA A 141 -15.82 -22.13 -7.43
N THR A 142 -15.26 -21.89 -6.25
CA THR A 142 -15.76 -22.42 -4.97
C THR A 142 -16.79 -21.52 -4.30
N ALA A 143 -17.11 -20.35 -4.86
CA ALA A 143 -18.09 -19.40 -4.32
C ALA A 143 -19.45 -20.02 -3.98
N PRO A 144 -20.03 -20.93 -4.79
CA PRO A 144 -21.30 -21.58 -4.45
C PRO A 144 -21.29 -22.35 -3.12
N PHE A 145 -20.12 -22.76 -2.62
CA PHE A 145 -20.01 -23.50 -1.36
C PHE A 145 -19.90 -22.57 -0.15
N TRP A 146 -19.08 -21.52 -0.20
CA TRP A 146 -18.80 -20.68 0.97
C TRP A 146 -19.68 -19.42 1.02
N LEU A 147 -20.03 -18.84 -0.12
CA LEU A 147 -20.75 -17.57 -0.18
C LEU A 147 -22.17 -17.63 0.39
N PRO A 148 -22.98 -18.68 0.15
CA PRO A 148 -24.31 -18.78 0.78
C PRO A 148 -24.24 -18.89 2.31
N ARG A 149 -23.24 -19.61 2.83
CA ARG A 149 -23.02 -19.73 4.29
C ARG A 149 -22.64 -18.38 4.89
N LEU A 150 -21.72 -17.68 4.24
CA LEU A 150 -21.30 -16.33 4.65
C LEU A 150 -22.49 -15.34 4.57
N ALA A 151 -23.31 -15.47 3.53
CA ALA A 151 -24.50 -14.64 3.34
C ALA A 151 -25.53 -14.83 4.46
N GLY A 152 -25.74 -16.07 4.90
CA GLY A 152 -26.63 -16.38 6.03
C GLY A 152 -26.08 -15.88 7.36
N ILE A 153 -24.77 -16.06 7.63
CA ILE A 153 -24.14 -15.60 8.89
C ILE A 153 -24.20 -14.07 9.01
N LEU A 154 -23.93 -13.35 7.92
CA LEU A 154 -23.87 -11.89 7.90
C LEU A 154 -25.22 -11.23 7.60
N ASN A 155 -26.29 -12.01 7.39
CA ASN A 155 -27.61 -11.53 6.97
C ASN A 155 -27.54 -10.56 5.78
N LEU A 156 -26.86 -10.98 4.70
CA LEU A 156 -26.67 -10.12 3.54
C LEU A 156 -28.01 -9.72 2.90
N PRO A 157 -28.11 -8.52 2.32
CA PRO A 157 -29.31 -8.10 1.59
C PRO A 157 -29.68 -9.11 0.48
N PRO A 158 -30.97 -9.32 0.18
CA PRO A 158 -31.38 -10.21 -0.89
C PRO A 158 -30.73 -9.82 -2.23
N ASN A 159 -30.36 -10.81 -3.04
CA ASN A 159 -29.74 -10.61 -4.36
C ASN A 159 -28.42 -9.83 -4.36
N SER A 160 -27.72 -9.71 -3.23
CA SER A 160 -26.46 -8.94 -3.13
C SER A 160 -25.18 -9.80 -3.15
N THR A 161 -25.30 -11.11 -3.26
CA THR A 161 -24.14 -12.03 -3.24
C THR A 161 -23.15 -11.77 -4.37
N TRP A 162 -23.62 -11.42 -5.56
CA TRP A 162 -22.74 -11.06 -6.68
C TRP A 162 -21.99 -9.73 -6.44
N LEU A 163 -22.54 -8.81 -5.63
CA LEU A 163 -21.82 -7.58 -5.23
C LEU A 163 -20.62 -7.92 -4.34
N VAL A 164 -20.71 -8.97 -3.50
CA VAL A 164 -19.56 -9.44 -2.71
C VAL A 164 -18.44 -9.88 -3.64
N LEU A 165 -18.76 -10.63 -4.69
CA LEU A 165 -17.78 -11.08 -5.68
C LEU A 165 -17.22 -9.90 -6.50
N ALA A 166 -18.06 -8.96 -6.93
CA ALA A 166 -17.62 -7.75 -7.63
C ALA A 166 -16.68 -6.91 -6.76
N LEU A 167 -17.05 -6.68 -5.49
CA LEU A 167 -16.25 -5.94 -4.52
C LEU A 167 -14.92 -6.65 -4.23
N LEU A 168 -14.94 -7.98 -4.12
CA LEU A 168 -13.73 -8.79 -3.99
C LEU A 168 -12.80 -8.57 -5.19
N LEU A 169 -13.31 -8.70 -6.42
CA LEU A 169 -12.51 -8.54 -7.64
C LEU A 169 -11.85 -7.16 -7.72
N VAL A 170 -12.63 -6.10 -7.50
CA VAL A 170 -12.11 -4.73 -7.51
C VAL A 170 -11.07 -4.54 -6.41
N ASN A 171 -11.32 -5.00 -5.19
CA ASN A 171 -10.36 -4.85 -4.10
C ASN A 171 -9.08 -5.65 -4.32
N VAL A 172 -9.16 -6.85 -4.91
CA VAL A 172 -8.02 -7.68 -5.25
C VAL A 172 -7.14 -7.00 -6.29
N TRP A 173 -7.75 -6.40 -7.31
CA TRP A 173 -7.03 -5.60 -8.29
C TRP A 173 -6.40 -4.36 -7.67
N TRP A 174 -7.16 -3.63 -6.84
CA TRP A 174 -6.70 -2.41 -6.19
C TRP A 174 -5.50 -2.65 -5.27
N ILE A 175 -5.55 -3.68 -4.43
CA ILE A 175 -4.41 -4.04 -3.57
C ILE A 175 -3.22 -4.51 -4.40
N HIS A 176 -3.43 -5.06 -5.60
CA HIS A 176 -2.33 -5.43 -6.50
C HIS A 176 -1.58 -4.19 -6.97
N ILE A 177 -2.31 -3.16 -7.41
CA ILE A 177 -1.76 -1.85 -7.80
C ILE A 177 -1.05 -1.17 -6.62
N GLN A 178 -1.68 -1.12 -5.45
CA GLN A 178 -1.08 -0.43 -4.29
C GLN A 178 0.26 -1.03 -3.87
N GLN A 179 0.38 -2.36 -3.86
CA GLN A 179 1.64 -3.03 -3.51
C GLN A 179 2.69 -2.84 -4.60
N ALA A 180 2.29 -2.75 -5.87
CA ALA A 180 3.20 -2.39 -6.96
C ALA A 180 3.74 -0.98 -6.80
N LEU A 181 2.89 0.00 -6.43
CA LEU A 181 3.33 1.36 -6.11
C LEU A 181 4.31 1.39 -4.93
N GLN A 182 4.09 0.59 -3.89
CA GLN A 182 5.04 0.45 -2.78
C GLN A 182 6.38 -0.12 -3.25
N GLY A 183 6.36 -1.19 -4.05
CA GLY A 183 7.57 -1.78 -4.63
C GLY A 183 8.35 -0.79 -5.50
N ALA A 184 7.66 0.08 -6.24
CA ALA A 184 8.28 1.14 -7.04
C ALA A 184 8.67 2.41 -6.24
N LYS A 185 8.62 2.38 -4.91
CA LYS A 185 8.88 3.51 -4.00
C LYS A 185 7.98 4.73 -4.22
N LEU A 186 6.77 4.52 -4.74
CA LEU A 186 5.75 5.55 -5.04
C LEU A 186 4.72 5.69 -3.90
N MET A 187 5.16 5.63 -2.65
CA MET A 187 4.28 5.66 -1.47
C MET A 187 3.43 6.93 -1.37
N ARG A 188 3.97 8.08 -1.84
CA ARG A 188 3.22 9.34 -1.86
C ARG A 188 2.03 9.27 -2.82
N SER A 189 2.23 8.70 -4.02
CA SER A 189 1.16 8.53 -5.00
C SER A 189 0.11 7.56 -4.48
N GLN A 190 0.51 6.46 -3.85
CA GLN A 190 -0.41 5.54 -3.20
C GLN A 190 -1.26 6.24 -2.13
N GLY A 191 -0.65 7.04 -1.27
CA GLY A 191 -1.36 7.83 -0.25
C GLY A 191 -2.42 8.74 -0.88
N TRP A 192 -2.04 9.50 -1.92
CA TRP A 192 -2.99 10.37 -2.62
C TRP A 192 -4.12 9.64 -3.32
N LEU A 193 -3.85 8.50 -3.96
CA LEU A 193 -4.86 7.67 -4.59
C LEU A 193 -5.90 7.18 -3.57
N LEU A 194 -5.45 6.71 -2.40
CA LEU A 194 -6.34 6.33 -1.29
C LEU A 194 -7.17 7.51 -0.79
N THR A 195 -6.57 8.68 -0.61
CA THR A 195 -7.30 9.88 -0.19
C THR A 195 -8.32 10.32 -1.24
N LEU A 196 -7.95 10.29 -2.52
CA LEU A 196 -8.80 10.63 -3.65
C LEU A 196 -10.00 9.68 -3.72
N GLU A 197 -9.78 8.36 -3.58
CA GLU A 197 -10.83 7.35 -3.49
C GLU A 197 -11.86 7.72 -2.40
N ARG A 198 -11.40 8.05 -1.20
CA ARG A 198 -12.29 8.44 -0.08
C ARG A 198 -12.98 9.77 -0.32
N ALA A 199 -12.32 10.73 -0.96
CA ALA A 199 -12.92 12.01 -1.32
C ALA A 199 -14.01 11.84 -2.38
N LEU A 200 -13.78 11.00 -3.41
CA LEU A 200 -14.75 10.70 -4.46
C LEU A 200 -15.97 9.97 -3.89
N ILE A 201 -15.76 8.98 -3.02
CA ILE A 201 -16.86 8.31 -2.30
C ILE A 201 -17.67 9.34 -1.52
N LEU A 202 -17.04 10.20 -0.73
CA LEU A 202 -17.75 11.22 0.04
C LEU A 202 -18.53 12.19 -0.85
N LEU A 203 -17.94 12.64 -1.96
CA LEU A 203 -18.54 13.58 -2.90
C LEU A 203 -19.78 12.97 -3.55
N VAL A 204 -19.66 11.76 -4.12
CA VAL A 204 -20.78 11.08 -4.77
C VAL A 204 -21.87 10.76 -3.74
N LEU A 205 -21.50 10.32 -2.54
CA LEU A 205 -22.47 10.08 -1.47
C LEU A 205 -23.21 11.36 -1.06
N SER A 206 -22.52 12.49 -0.96
CA SER A 206 -23.11 13.79 -0.68
C SER A 206 -24.08 14.22 -1.79
N TYR A 207 -23.71 13.99 -3.06
CA TYR A 207 -24.61 14.24 -4.18
C TYR A 207 -25.87 13.35 -4.14
N LEU A 208 -25.72 12.05 -3.84
CA LEU A 208 -26.85 11.13 -3.69
C LEU A 208 -27.76 11.51 -2.51
N ALA A 209 -27.17 12.00 -1.41
CA ALA A 209 -27.91 12.49 -0.25
C ALA A 209 -28.71 13.76 -0.59
N LEU A 210 -28.11 14.72 -1.31
CA LEU A 210 -28.76 15.97 -1.71
C LEU A 210 -29.86 15.76 -2.77
N SER A 211 -29.68 14.79 -3.66
CA SER A 211 -30.67 14.42 -4.69
C SER A 211 -31.80 13.52 -4.16
N GLY A 212 -31.77 13.13 -2.88
CA GLY A 212 -32.76 12.21 -2.28
C GLY A 212 -32.72 10.78 -2.83
N SER A 213 -31.70 10.44 -3.64
CA SER A 213 -31.56 9.14 -4.31
C SER A 213 -30.72 8.14 -3.51
N ILE A 214 -30.56 8.38 -2.20
CA ILE A 214 -29.76 7.52 -1.34
C ILE A 214 -30.50 6.21 -1.05
N SER A 215 -29.90 5.10 -1.47
CA SER A 215 -30.42 3.75 -1.27
C SER A 215 -29.27 2.80 -0.94
N VAL A 216 -29.59 1.68 -0.28
CA VAL A 216 -28.59 0.65 0.06
C VAL A 216 -27.84 0.18 -1.19
N TRP A 217 -28.53 0.06 -2.32
CA TRP A 217 -27.95 -0.35 -3.60
C TRP A 217 -26.98 0.70 -4.15
N ASN A 218 -27.37 1.97 -4.19
CA ASN A 218 -26.52 3.05 -4.70
C ASN A 218 -25.25 3.21 -3.85
N VAL A 219 -25.39 3.11 -2.53
CA VAL A 219 -24.24 3.18 -1.63
C VAL A 219 -23.34 1.94 -1.76
N SER A 220 -23.91 0.73 -1.90
CA SER A 220 -23.12 -0.49 -2.12
C SER A 220 -22.32 -0.42 -3.42
N TRP A 221 -22.94 0.05 -4.50
CA TRP A 221 -22.26 0.27 -5.78
C TRP A 221 -21.16 1.31 -5.69
N LEU A 222 -21.38 2.39 -4.94
CA LEU A 222 -20.36 3.40 -4.73
C LEU A 222 -19.10 2.83 -4.06
N TYR A 223 -19.25 1.93 -3.08
CA TYR A 223 -18.12 1.25 -2.45
C TYR A 223 -17.44 0.23 -3.37
N VAL A 224 -18.18 -0.37 -4.32
CA VAL A 224 -17.62 -1.28 -5.34
C VAL A 224 -16.82 -0.49 -6.39
N LEU A 225 -17.33 0.65 -6.83
CA LEU A 225 -16.72 1.45 -7.90
C LEU A 225 -15.65 2.41 -7.39
N GLY A 226 -15.69 2.81 -6.12
CA GLY A 226 -14.72 3.74 -5.52
C GLY A 226 -13.27 3.35 -5.83
N PRO A 227 -12.82 2.13 -5.49
CA PRO A 227 -11.45 1.70 -5.77
C PRO A 227 -11.13 1.51 -7.27
N ALA A 228 -12.14 1.46 -8.15
CA ALA A 228 -11.95 1.37 -9.59
C ALA A 228 -11.84 2.74 -10.28
N GLY A 229 -12.31 3.81 -9.64
CA GLY A 229 -12.33 5.18 -10.17
C GLY A 229 -11.21 6.09 -9.68
N ALA A 230 -10.36 5.61 -8.77
CA ALA A 230 -9.19 6.33 -8.25
C ALA A 230 -7.92 5.91 -8.99
#